data_AF-A0A6N7FKA3-F1
#
_entry.id   AF-A0A6N7FKA3-F1
#
_cell.length_a   1.000
_cell.length_b   1.000
_cell.length_c   1.000
_cell.angle_alpha   90.00
_cell.angle_beta   90.00
_cell.angle_gamma   90.00
#
_symmetry.space_group_name_H-M   'P 1'
#
loop_
_entity.id
_entity.type
_entity.pdbx_description
1 polymer ?
#
loop_
_entity_poly.entity_id
_entity_poly.type
_entity_poly.pdbx_seq_one_letter_code
_entity_poly.pdbx_strand_id
1 'polypeptide(L)' 'MSPTLSTPGMAPSLFVGVDEAARLLGISRSLAYELANQWIDSNEATGLPAIRLGRRLLVKRAALEQMAGIDGSGASAE' A
#
# COMPACT_ATOMS: atom_id res chain seq x y z
N MET A 1 25.37 17.83 27.61
CA MET A 1 25.13 18.32 26.25
C MET A 1 25.64 17.28 25.26
N SER A 2 24.75 16.46 24.70
CA SER A 2 24.97 15.68 23.48
C SER A 2 23.60 15.50 22.81
N PRO A 3 23.38 15.95 21.57
CA PRO A 3 22.17 15.60 20.84
C PRO A 3 22.30 14.12 20.43
N THR A 4 21.46 13.25 20.99
CA THR A 4 21.34 11.90 20.42
C THR A 4 20.64 12.05 19.07
N LEU A 5 21.31 11.64 17.99
CA LEU A 5 20.69 11.53 16.69
C LEU A 5 19.63 10.44 16.81
N SER A 6 18.37 10.83 17.01
CA SER A 6 17.24 9.91 16.86
C SER A 6 17.34 9.34 15.45
N THR A 7 17.70 8.06 15.35
CA THR A 7 17.56 7.24 14.14
C THR A 7 16.26 7.65 13.46
N PRO A 8 16.26 8.11 12.20
CA PRO A 8 15.00 8.42 11.53
C PRO A 8 14.17 7.14 11.61
N GLY A 9 13.10 7.18 12.43
CA GLY A 9 12.23 6.05 12.65
C GLY A 9 11.83 5.55 11.27
N MET A 10 12.22 4.32 10.95
CA MET A 10 12.20 3.74 9.60
C MET A 10 10.86 4.06 8.94
N ALA A 11 10.84 5.08 8.09
CA ALA A 11 9.60 5.55 7.50
C ALA A 11 8.98 4.39 6.72
N PRO A 12 7.66 4.18 6.82
CA PRO A 12 7.04 3.07 6.13
C PRO A 12 7.30 3.18 4.63
N SER A 13 7.62 2.04 4.01
CA SER A 13 7.86 1.97 2.57
C SER A 13 6.62 2.45 1.79
N LEU A 14 6.83 3.29 0.77
CA LEU A 14 5.76 3.78 -0.11
C LEU A 14 5.05 2.65 -0.88
N PHE A 15 5.75 1.53 -1.08
CA PHE A 15 5.27 0.37 -1.81
C PHE A 15 5.45 -0.89 -0.98
N VAL A 16 4.47 -1.77 -1.03
CA VAL A 16 4.51 -3.11 -0.41
C VAL A 16 4.34 -4.18 -1.48
N GLY A 17 4.80 -5.41 -1.21
CA GLY A 17 4.53 -6.53 -2.11
C GLY A 17 3.04 -6.93 -2.08
N VAL A 18 2.57 -7.64 -3.10
CA VAL A 18 1.17 -8.12 -3.16
C VAL A 18 0.84 -9.05 -2.00
N ASP A 19 1.77 -9.92 -1.59
CA ASP A 19 1.61 -10.74 -0.38
C ASP A 19 1.39 -9.91 0.88
N GLU A 20 2.22 -8.89 1.07
CA GLU A 20 2.12 -8.02 2.24
C GLU A 20 0.81 -7.22 2.22
N ALA A 21 0.41 -6.71 1.05
CA ALA A 21 -0.91 -6.09 0.87
C ALA A 21 -2.06 -7.05 1.21
N ALA A 22 -1.96 -8.33 0.83
CA ALA A 22 -2.95 -9.34 1.17
C ALA A 22 -3.13 -9.49 2.68
N ARG A 23 -2.01 -9.52 3.42
CA ARG A 23 -2.01 -9.58 4.90
C ARG A 23 -2.59 -8.32 5.52
N LEU A 24 -2.19 -7.14 5.03
CA LEU A 24 -2.70 -5.85 5.52
C LEU A 24 -4.21 -5.71 5.30
N LEU A 25 -4.74 -6.23 4.19
CA LEU A 25 -6.16 -6.19 3.87
C LEU A 25 -6.97 -7.37 4.45
N GLY A 26 -6.31 -8.38 5.02
CA GLY A 26 -6.97 -9.58 5.53
C GLY A 26 -7.58 -10.48 4.44
N ILE A 27 -7.03 -10.45 3.22
CA ILE A 27 -7.50 -11.26 2.09
C ILE A 27 -6.52 -12.37 1.72
N SER A 28 -6.98 -13.36 0.96
CA SER A 28 -6.10 -14.41 0.45
C SER A 28 -5.07 -13.83 -0.54
N ARG A 29 -3.87 -14.45 -0.58
CA ARG A 29 -2.83 -14.11 -1.55
C ARG A 29 -3.35 -14.16 -2.99
N SER A 30 -4.10 -15.21 -3.33
CA SER A 30 -4.64 -15.41 -4.68
C SER A 30 -5.55 -14.25 -5.06
N LEU A 31 -6.50 -13.87 -4.19
CA LEU A 31 -7.39 -12.74 -4.42
C LEU A 31 -6.61 -11.43 -4.59
N ALA A 32 -5.58 -11.20 -3.78
CA ALA A 32 -4.73 -10.02 -3.92
C ALA A 32 -4.01 -9.95 -5.28
N TYR A 33 -3.50 -11.07 -5.78
CA TYR A 33 -2.88 -11.14 -7.11
C TYR A 33 -3.89 -10.95 -8.23
N GLU A 34 -5.09 -11.53 -8.11
CA GLU A 34 -6.17 -11.35 -9.09
C GLU A 34 -6.56 -9.87 -9.19
N LEU A 35 -6.82 -9.21 -8.06
CA LEU A 35 -7.16 -7.78 -8.01
C LEU A 35 -6.02 -6.90 -8.50
N ALA A 36 -4.76 -7.24 -8.21
CA ALA A 36 -3.61 -6.49 -8.70
C ALA A 36 -3.43 -6.62 -10.21
N ASN A 37 -3.69 -7.81 -10.78
CA ASN A 37 -3.65 -8.00 -12.23
C ASN A 37 -4.83 -7.29 -12.92
N GLN A 38 -6.03 -7.33 -12.35
CA GLN A 38 -7.19 -6.58 -12.85
C GLN A 38 -6.91 -5.08 -12.91
N TRP A 39 -6.21 -4.53 -11.91
CA TRP A 39 -5.81 -3.12 -11.89
C TRP A 39 -4.87 -2.77 -13.05
N ILE A 40 -3.91 -3.63 -13.36
CA ILE A 40 -2.97 -3.42 -14.48
C ILE A 40 -3.68 -3.58 -15.82
N ASP A 41 -4.54 -4.58 -15.96
CA ASP A 41 -5.29 -4.88 -17.19
C ASP A 41 -6.34 -3.81 -17.51
N SER A 42 -7.04 -3.34 -16.49
CA SER A 42 -8.11 -2.33 -16.60
C SER A 42 -7.58 -0.89 -16.63
N ASN A 43 -6.28 -0.68 -16.84
CA ASN A 43 -5.63 0.63 -16.85
C ASN A 43 -5.97 1.49 -15.61
N GLU A 44 -5.74 0.92 -14.42
CA GLU A 44 -5.93 1.58 -13.12
C GLU A 44 -7.40 1.92 -12.77
N ALA A 45 -8.37 1.21 -13.36
CA ALA A 45 -9.79 1.47 -13.13
C ALA A 45 -10.41 0.69 -11.95
N THR A 46 -10.03 -0.57 -11.71
CA THR A 46 -10.65 -1.43 -10.68
C THR A 46 -9.66 -2.46 -10.16
N GLY A 47 -9.76 -2.81 -8.87
CA GLY A 47 -8.94 -3.82 -8.23
C GLY A 47 -7.96 -3.24 -7.20
N LEU A 48 -6.81 -3.91 -7.05
CA LEU A 48 -5.80 -3.55 -6.05
C LEU A 48 -4.76 -2.61 -6.69
N PRO A 49 -4.50 -1.42 -6.12
CA PRO A 49 -3.71 -0.36 -6.74
C PRO A 49 -2.23 -0.73 -6.82
N ALA A 50 -1.90 -1.42 -7.91
CA ALA A 50 -0.61 -2.03 -8.14
C ALA A 50 0.14 -1.37 -9.29
N ILE A 51 1.46 -1.42 -9.22
CA ILE A 51 2.38 -1.03 -10.28
C ILE A 51 3.35 -2.17 -10.56
N ARG A 52 3.60 -2.41 -11.84
CA ARG A 52 4.64 -3.34 -12.27
C ARG A 52 5.96 -2.59 -12.45
N LEU A 53 6.92 -2.87 -11.57
CA LEU A 53 8.28 -2.35 -11.63
C LEU A 53 9.22 -3.48 -12.05
N GLY A 54 9.53 -3.50 -13.35
CA GLY A 54 10.26 -4.60 -13.98
C GLY A 54 9.52 -5.92 -13.81
N ARG A 55 10.13 -6.85 -13.06
CA ARG A 55 9.58 -8.19 -12.79
C ARG A 55 8.75 -8.26 -11.50
N ARG A 56 8.61 -7.16 -10.76
CA ARG A 56 7.92 -7.13 -9.47
C ARG A 56 6.58 -6.43 -9.58
N LEU A 57 5.58 -6.97 -8.90
CA LEU A 57 4.29 -6.33 -8.69
C LEU A 57 4.28 -5.74 -7.28
N LEU A 58 4.08 -4.42 -7.21
CA LEU A 58 4.10 -3.67 -5.97
C LEU A 58 2.79 -2.91 -5.82
N VAL A 59 2.31 -2.79 -4.58
CA VAL A 59 1.05 -2.13 -4.24
C VAL A 59 1.36 -0.80 -3.57
N LYS A 60 0.69 0.27 -3.99
CA LYS A 60 0.83 1.62 -3.43
C LYS A 60 0.28 1.63 -2.00
N ARG A 61 1.14 1.82 -0.99
CA ARG A 61 0.71 1.80 0.43
C ARG A 61 -0.32 2.90 0.73
N ALA A 62 -0.08 4.10 0.23
CA ALA A 62 -1.00 5.23 0.36
C ALA A 62 -2.40 4.95 -0.23
N ALA A 63 -2.50 4.09 -1.24
CA ALA A 63 -3.78 3.73 -1.82
C ALA A 63 -4.52 2.68 -0.96
N LEU A 64 -3.78 1.76 -0.32
CA LEU A 64 -4.36 0.85 0.68
C LEU A 64 -4.86 1.62 1.91
N GLU A 65 -4.07 2.58 2.38
CA GLU A 65 -4.43 3.47 3.49
C GLU A 65 -5.72 4.24 3.17
N GLN A 66 -5.83 4.83 1.96
CA GLN A 66 -7.07 5.47 1.50
C GLN A 66 -8.26 4.50 1.41
N MET A 67 -8.07 3.28 0.89
CA MET A 67 -9.13 2.27 0.81
C MET A 67 -9.64 1.85 2.20
N ALA A 68 -8.76 1.81 3.19
CA ALA A 68 -9.11 1.49 4.56
C ALA A 68 -9.75 2.67 5.32
N GLY A 69 -9.89 3.85 4.70
CA GLY A 69 -10.31 5.07 5.39
C GLY A 69 -9.28 5.56 6.41
N ILE A 70 -8.02 5.16 6.24
CA ILE A 70 -6.86 5.62 7.02
C ILE A 70 -6.18 6.68 6.17
N ASP A 71 -6.87 7.77 5.88
CA ASP A 71 -6.18 8.96 5.40
C ASP A 71 -5.45 9.58 6.59
N GLY A 72 -4.23 10.09 6.38
CA GLY A 72 -3.49 10.83 7.41
C GLY A 72 -4.18 12.12 7.88
N SER A 73 -5.41 12.38 7.42
CA SER A 73 -6.27 13.47 7.83
C SER A 73 -7.36 12.92 8.77
N GLY A 74 -6.94 12.54 9.98
CA GLY A 74 -7.81 12.62 11.17
C GLY A 74 -8.20 14.06 11.52
N ALA A 75 -8.48 14.90 10.52
CA ALA A 75 -8.80 16.31 10.63
C ALA A 75 -9.89 16.67 9.63
N SER A 76 -11.11 16.15 9.86
CA SER A 76 -12.36 16.90 9.78
C SER A 76 -13.56 15.99 10.06
N ALA A 77 -14.09 16.08 11.29
CA ALA A 77 -15.51 16.34 11.60
C ALA A 77 -15.82 15.88 13.04
N GLU A 78 -15.65 16.77 14.02
CA GLU A 78 -16.73 17.29 14.88
C GLU A 78 -16.24 18.49 15.70
#